data_AF-U7GF20-F1
#
_entry.id   AF-U7GF20-F1
#
_cell.length_a   1.000
_cell.length_b   1.000
_cell.length_c   1.000
_cell.angle_alpha   90.00
_cell.angle_beta   90.00
_cell.angle_gamma   90.00
#
_symmetry.space_group_name_H-M   'P 1'
#
loop_
_entity.id
_entity.type
_entity.pdbx_description
1 polymer ?
#
loop_
_entity_poly.entity_id
_entity_poly.type
_entity_poly.pdbx_seq_one_letter_code
_entity_poly.pdbx_strand_id
1 'polypeptide(L)'
;IDGITGGDLANNPVTGIVQEGIDILQGVESLKTEIINTGIDTVADTIIGAFPQAEHPVGDIADLGTLTFETSRDTVNGTLETVSDLAGADLSGALDSATGVIETLVDNGSAAIGIFQHIADDLGNLGDLADGTPLEMVTGVIDGITGGTDGSPIDLVTGVIDG
;
A
#
# COMPACT_ATOMS: atom_id res chain seq x y z
N ILE A 1 -28.82 -4.30 47.39
CA ILE A 1 -28.84 -3.37 46.26
C ILE A 1 -28.51 -2.02 46.85
N ASP A 2 -27.21 -1.72 46.89
CA ASP A 2 -26.69 -0.46 47.41
C ASP A 2 -25.69 0.05 46.37
N GLY A 3 -25.94 1.28 45.94
CA GLY A 3 -25.42 1.85 44.72
C GLY A 3 -23.94 2.15 44.82
N ILE A 4 -23.23 1.89 43.71
CA ILE A 4 -21.98 2.58 43.42
C ILE A 4 -22.35 4.05 43.25
N THR A 5 -22.19 4.81 44.34
CA THR A 5 -22.30 6.26 44.34
C THR A 5 -21.14 6.77 43.49
N GLY A 6 -21.48 7.37 42.35
CA GLY A 6 -20.54 8.04 41.47
C GLY A 6 -19.70 9.03 42.27
N GLY A 7 -18.40 8.73 42.36
CA GLY A 7 -17.42 9.76 42.63
C GLY A 7 -17.44 10.77 41.50
N ASP A 8 -17.18 12.03 41.82
CA ASP A 8 -17.12 13.14 40.87
C ASP A 8 -16.18 12.81 39.70
N LEU A 9 -16.76 12.33 38.60
CA LEU A 9 -16.05 11.99 37.36
C LEU A 9 -15.68 13.24 36.56
N ALA A 10 -16.16 14.44 36.93
CA ALA A 10 -15.90 15.65 36.16
C ALA A 10 -14.45 16.14 36.30
N ASN A 11 -13.76 15.76 37.39
CA ASN A 11 -12.39 16.19 37.68
C ASN A 11 -11.37 15.04 37.63
N ASN A 12 -11.78 13.86 37.15
CA ASN A 12 -10.86 12.74 36.98
C ASN A 12 -10.00 13.01 35.72
N PRO A 13 -8.66 13.08 35.81
CA PRO A 13 -7.83 13.32 34.63
C PRO A 13 -8.03 12.26 33.54
N VAL A 14 -8.46 11.04 33.91
CA VAL A 14 -8.78 9.96 32.97
C VAL A 14 -10.07 10.23 32.19
N THR A 15 -11.09 10.83 32.80
CA THR A 15 -12.36 11.11 32.11
C THR A 15 -12.25 12.28 31.15
N GLY A 16 -11.39 13.27 31.44
CA GLY A 16 -11.05 14.34 30.50
C GLY A 16 -10.37 13.82 29.24
N ILE A 17 -9.38 12.93 29.40
CA ILE A 17 -8.72 12.25 28.27
C ILE A 17 -9.71 11.39 27.48
N VAL A 18 -10.60 10.66 28.16
CA VAL A 18 -11.64 9.85 27.51
C VAL A 18 -12.62 10.73 26.72
N GLN A 19 -13.02 11.89 27.25
CA GLN A 19 -13.93 12.80 26.56
C GLN A 19 -13.26 13.45 25.34
N GLU A 20 -12.02 13.89 25.46
CA GLU A 20 -11.23 14.39 24.32
C GLU A 20 -11.07 13.31 23.24
N GLY A 21 -10.81 12.06 23.66
CA GLY A 21 -10.78 10.91 22.76
C GLY A 21 -12.12 10.64 22.05
N ILE A 22 -13.25 10.81 22.74
CA ILE A 22 -14.59 10.68 22.16
C ILE A 22 -14.85 11.81 21.15
N ASP A 23 -14.47 13.05 21.47
CA ASP A 23 -14.66 14.20 20.58
C ASP A 23 -13.84 14.04 19.30
N ILE A 24 -12.60 13.55 19.41
CA ILE A 24 -11.76 13.16 18.27
C ILE A 24 -12.43 12.06 17.45
N LEU A 25 -12.95 11.01 18.11
CA LEU A 25 -13.59 9.88 17.43
C LEU A 25 -14.86 10.31 16.67
N GLN A 26 -15.64 11.24 17.24
CA GLN A 26 -16.80 11.83 16.56
C GLN A 26 -16.38 12.72 15.39
N GLY A 27 -15.30 13.49 15.53
CA GLY A 27 -14.71 14.24 14.43
C GLY A 27 -14.29 13.34 13.26
N VAL A 28 -13.67 12.20 13.56
CA VAL A 28 -13.31 11.18 12.57
C VAL A 28 -14.56 10.55 11.92
N GLU A 29 -15.61 10.28 12.69
CA GLU A 29 -16.86 9.73 12.17
C GLU A 29 -17.58 10.71 11.22
N SER A 30 -17.57 12.01 11.54
CA SER A 30 -18.08 13.05 10.67
C SER A 30 -17.27 13.16 9.38
N LEU A 31 -15.93 13.18 9.49
CA LEU A 31 -15.02 13.25 8.33
C LEU A 31 -15.21 12.06 7.40
N LYS A 32 -15.37 10.85 7.95
CA LYS A 32 -15.65 9.65 7.16
C LYS A 32 -16.91 9.82 6.30
N THR A 33 -17.99 10.31 6.90
CA THR A 33 -19.26 10.55 6.20
C THR A 33 -19.11 11.60 5.10
N GLU A 34 -18.38 12.68 5.39
CA GLU A 34 -18.10 13.75 4.42
C GLU A 34 -17.27 13.25 3.22
N ILE A 35 -16.22 12.46 3.46
CA ILE A 35 -15.41 11.84 2.40
C ILE A 35 -16.27 10.92 1.53
N ILE A 36 -17.14 10.10 2.14
CA ILE A 36 -18.01 9.19 1.40
C ILE A 36 -18.99 9.98 0.51
N ASN A 37 -19.68 10.98 1.07
CA ASN A 37 -20.64 11.77 0.31
C ASN A 37 -19.95 12.57 -0.81
N THR A 38 -18.82 13.21 -0.52
CA THR A 38 -18.03 13.95 -1.50
C THR A 38 -17.51 13.04 -2.61
N GLY A 39 -17.05 11.83 -2.26
CA GLY A 39 -16.59 10.84 -3.22
C GLY A 39 -17.72 10.35 -4.13
N ILE A 40 -18.91 10.11 -3.58
CA ILE A 40 -20.10 9.73 -4.36
C ILE A 40 -20.51 10.85 -5.31
N ASP A 41 -20.58 12.10 -4.84
CA ASP A 41 -20.96 13.24 -5.67
C ASP A 41 -19.95 13.47 -6.80
N THR A 42 -18.66 13.38 -6.48
CA THR A 42 -17.57 13.51 -7.47
C THR A 42 -17.64 12.40 -8.53
N VAL A 43 -17.89 11.15 -8.12
CA VAL A 43 -18.05 10.01 -9.04
C VAL A 43 -19.32 10.15 -9.88
N ALA A 44 -20.44 10.58 -9.28
CA ALA A 44 -21.68 10.82 -10.01
C ALA A 44 -21.51 11.90 -11.08
N ASP A 45 -20.78 12.98 -10.76
CA ASP A 45 -20.50 14.09 -11.68
C ASP A 45 -19.45 13.75 -12.75
N THR A 46 -18.49 12.86 -12.46
CA THR A 46 -17.37 12.56 -13.37
C THR A 46 -17.60 11.32 -14.25
N ILE A 47 -18.26 10.27 -13.75
CA ILE A 47 -18.22 8.94 -14.39
C ILE A 47 -19.37 8.69 -15.38
N ILE A 48 -20.54 9.35 -15.24
CA ILE A 48 -21.72 9.02 -16.09
C ILE A 48 -21.63 9.63 -17.51
N GLY A 49 -20.78 10.64 -17.74
CA GLY A 49 -20.73 11.39 -18.99
C GLY A 49 -19.59 11.08 -19.96
N ALA A 50 -18.55 10.37 -19.54
CA ALA A 50 -17.27 10.36 -20.26
C ALA A 50 -16.56 9.00 -20.24
N PHE A 51 -17.28 7.90 -20.45
CA PHE A 51 -16.62 6.65 -20.83
C PHE A 51 -16.41 6.62 -22.35
N PRO A 52 -15.21 6.98 -22.86
CA PRO A 52 -14.85 6.57 -24.20
C PRO A 52 -14.79 5.04 -24.22
N GLN A 53 -15.23 4.47 -25.33
CA GLN A 53 -15.16 3.04 -25.64
C GLN A 53 -13.71 2.64 -25.92
N ALA A 54 -12.81 2.83 -24.97
CA ALA A 54 -11.51 2.17 -24.99
C ALA A 54 -11.74 0.73 -24.55
N GLU A 55 -11.30 -0.24 -25.35
CA GLU A 55 -11.70 -1.64 -25.19
C GLU A 55 -11.03 -2.32 -23.98
N HIS A 56 -9.97 -1.75 -23.37
CA HIS A 56 -9.25 -2.43 -22.27
C HIS A 56 -8.81 -1.63 -21.02
N PRO A 57 -8.91 -0.28 -20.87
CA PRO A 57 -8.32 0.39 -19.70
C PRO A 57 -9.08 0.08 -18.40
N VAL A 58 -10.37 -0.26 -18.49
CA VAL A 58 -11.14 -0.71 -17.32
C VAL A 58 -10.68 -2.09 -16.85
N GLY A 59 -10.31 -2.97 -17.78
CA GLY A 59 -9.75 -4.29 -17.48
C GLY A 59 -8.38 -4.15 -16.83
N ASP A 60 -7.50 -3.34 -17.42
CA ASP A 60 -6.16 -3.08 -16.89
C ASP A 60 -6.20 -2.43 -15.49
N ILE A 61 -7.15 -1.51 -15.24
CA ILE A 61 -7.36 -0.95 -13.90
C ILE A 61 -7.82 -2.03 -12.90
N ALA A 62 -8.65 -2.98 -13.33
CA ALA A 62 -9.06 -4.10 -12.48
C ALA A 62 -7.91 -5.07 -12.20
N ASP A 63 -7.05 -5.32 -13.19
CA ASP A 63 -5.83 -6.12 -13.03
C ASP A 63 -4.84 -5.43 -12.10
N LEU A 64 -4.68 -4.09 -12.20
CA LEU A 64 -3.88 -3.31 -11.26
C LEU A 64 -4.42 -3.37 -9.83
N GLY A 65 -5.75 -3.32 -9.67
CA GLY A 65 -6.42 -3.48 -8.39
C GLY A 65 -6.19 -4.86 -7.78
N THR A 66 -6.24 -5.92 -8.62
CA THR A 66 -5.94 -7.29 -8.22
C THR A 66 -4.48 -7.42 -7.78
N LEU A 67 -3.55 -6.95 -8.62
CA LEU A 67 -2.12 -6.94 -8.32
C LEU A 67 -1.81 -6.21 -7.02
N THR A 68 -2.43 -5.06 -6.76
CA THR A 68 -2.25 -4.30 -5.52
C THR A 68 -2.70 -5.09 -4.29
N PHE A 69 -3.83 -5.79 -4.39
CA PHE A 69 -4.35 -6.61 -3.29
C PHE A 69 -3.46 -7.83 -3.03
N GLU A 70 -3.00 -8.50 -4.08
CA GLU A 70 -2.06 -9.63 -3.98
C GLU A 70 -0.70 -9.18 -3.41
N THR A 71 -0.15 -8.07 -3.91
CA THR A 71 1.07 -7.45 -3.37
C THR A 71 0.95 -7.19 -1.87
N SER A 72 -0.16 -6.58 -1.45
CA SER A 72 -0.42 -6.28 -0.04
C SER A 72 -0.51 -7.54 0.80
N ARG A 73 -1.26 -8.55 0.33
CA ARG A 73 -1.40 -9.85 1.01
C ARG A 73 -0.04 -10.54 1.18
N ASP A 74 0.74 -10.61 0.12
CA ASP A 74 1.99 -11.37 0.10
C ASP A 74 3.10 -10.64 0.88
N THR A 75 3.15 -9.31 0.79
CA THR A 75 4.02 -8.46 1.64
C THR A 75 3.66 -8.61 3.13
N VAL A 76 2.38 -8.58 3.49
CA VAL A 76 1.94 -8.76 4.88
C VAL A 76 2.32 -10.14 5.39
N ASN A 77 2.12 -11.18 4.60
CA ASN A 77 2.49 -12.54 4.99
C ASN A 77 4.01 -12.69 5.16
N GLY A 78 4.82 -12.23 4.21
CA GLY A 78 6.27 -12.31 4.30
C GLY A 78 6.86 -11.43 5.40
N THR A 79 6.29 -10.25 5.66
CA THR A 79 6.71 -9.42 6.79
C THR A 79 6.32 -10.04 8.14
N LEU A 80 5.17 -10.71 8.23
CA LEU A 80 4.80 -11.43 9.45
C LEU A 80 5.71 -12.64 9.69
N GLU A 81 6.12 -13.34 8.63
CA GLU A 81 7.12 -14.41 8.71
C GLU A 81 8.46 -13.87 9.20
N THR A 82 8.93 -12.75 8.62
CA THR A 82 10.14 -12.04 9.07
C THR A 82 10.10 -11.73 10.57
N VAL A 83 8.98 -11.18 11.05
CA VAL A 83 8.80 -10.85 12.48
C VAL A 83 8.69 -12.11 13.34
N SER A 84 8.02 -13.15 12.84
CA SER A 84 7.88 -14.44 13.51
C SER A 84 9.26 -15.09 13.73
N ASP A 85 10.09 -15.11 12.70
CA ASP A 85 11.43 -15.69 12.75
C ASP A 85 12.34 -14.89 13.66
N LEU A 86 12.29 -13.55 13.60
CA LEU A 86 13.03 -12.69 14.53
C LEU A 86 12.59 -12.90 15.99
N ALA A 87 11.29 -13.04 16.25
CA ALA A 87 10.77 -13.37 17.59
C ALA A 87 11.17 -14.78 18.06
N GLY A 88 11.37 -15.70 17.11
CA GLY A 88 11.96 -17.02 17.31
C GLY A 88 13.49 -17.02 17.46
N ALA A 89 14.14 -15.85 17.34
CA ALA A 89 15.59 -15.65 17.28
C ALA A 89 16.26 -16.37 16.08
N ASP A 90 15.50 -16.65 15.03
CA ASP A 90 15.99 -17.15 13.74
C ASP A 90 16.29 -15.97 12.80
N LEU A 91 17.53 -15.48 12.86
CA LEU A 91 17.95 -14.36 12.02
C LEU A 91 18.06 -14.75 10.54
N SER A 92 18.44 -15.99 10.24
CA SER A 92 18.57 -16.46 8.86
C SER A 92 17.20 -16.58 8.20
N GLY A 93 16.22 -17.18 8.88
CA GLY A 93 14.82 -17.21 8.41
C GLY A 93 14.22 -15.80 8.25
N ALA A 94 14.48 -14.91 9.21
CA ALA A 94 14.02 -13.52 9.11
C ALA A 94 14.62 -12.78 7.90
N LEU A 95 15.89 -13.05 7.55
CA LEU A 95 16.53 -12.47 6.36
C LEU A 95 15.99 -13.07 5.06
N ASP A 96 15.71 -14.37 5.04
CA ASP A 96 15.08 -15.05 3.90
C ASP A 96 13.70 -14.47 3.61
N SER A 97 12.83 -14.39 4.61
CA SER A 97 11.49 -13.81 4.46
C SER A 97 11.54 -12.33 4.08
N ALA A 98 12.48 -11.56 4.64
CA ALA A 98 12.66 -10.16 4.26
C ALA A 98 13.08 -10.02 2.80
N THR A 99 13.94 -10.91 2.31
CA THR A 99 14.34 -10.96 0.90
C THR A 99 13.16 -11.35 0.01
N GLY A 100 12.38 -12.34 0.40
CA GLY A 100 11.16 -12.74 -0.32
C GLY A 100 10.11 -11.63 -0.41
N VAL A 101 10.00 -10.77 0.62
CA VAL A 101 9.18 -9.55 0.56
C VAL A 101 9.72 -8.56 -0.48
N ILE A 102 11.04 -8.36 -0.53
CA ILE A 102 11.67 -7.46 -1.51
C ILE A 102 11.45 -7.98 -2.93
N GLU A 103 11.66 -9.29 -3.17
CA GLU A 103 11.39 -9.93 -4.46
C GLU A 103 9.92 -9.74 -4.88
N THR A 104 8.99 -9.98 -3.95
CA THR A 104 7.55 -9.76 -4.18
C THR A 104 7.27 -8.31 -4.60
N LEU A 105 7.88 -7.32 -3.94
CA LEU A 105 7.70 -5.91 -4.28
C LEU A 105 8.29 -5.56 -5.65
N VAL A 106 9.44 -6.15 -6.00
CA VAL A 106 10.11 -5.95 -7.29
C VAL A 106 9.30 -6.56 -8.44
N ASP A 107 8.85 -7.80 -8.28
CA ASP A 107 8.05 -8.51 -9.29
C ASP A 107 6.72 -7.79 -9.53
N ASN A 108 6.05 -7.38 -8.46
CA ASN A 108 4.81 -6.64 -8.56
C ASN A 108 5.00 -5.22 -9.12
N GLY A 109 6.11 -4.55 -8.79
CA GLY A 109 6.49 -3.27 -9.42
C GLY A 109 6.67 -3.41 -10.93
N SER A 110 7.34 -4.49 -11.36
CA SER A 110 7.54 -4.82 -12.78
C SER A 110 6.22 -5.13 -13.49
N ALA A 111 5.33 -5.89 -12.86
CA ALA A 111 4.00 -6.17 -13.40
C ALA A 111 3.14 -4.89 -13.50
N ALA A 112 3.18 -4.03 -12.49
CA ALA A 112 2.45 -2.76 -12.47
C ALA A 112 2.89 -1.83 -13.60
N ILE A 113 4.18 -1.80 -13.95
CA ILE A 113 4.72 -1.07 -15.11
C ILE A 113 4.06 -1.56 -16.40
N GLY A 114 3.95 -2.88 -16.59
CA GLY A 114 3.27 -3.46 -17.76
C GLY A 114 1.83 -2.97 -17.88
N ILE A 115 1.07 -3.08 -16.79
CA ILE A 115 -0.34 -2.64 -16.72
C ILE A 115 -0.46 -1.13 -16.98
N PHE A 116 0.44 -0.32 -16.43
CA PHE A 116 0.43 1.12 -16.66
C PHE A 116 0.69 1.51 -18.11
N GLN A 117 1.59 0.78 -18.80
CA GLN A 117 1.83 0.99 -20.23
C GLN A 117 0.59 0.63 -21.05
N HIS A 118 -0.09 -0.49 -20.72
CA HIS A 118 -1.36 -0.85 -21.36
C HIS A 118 -2.42 0.26 -21.21
N ILE A 119 -2.61 0.79 -19.99
CA ILE A 119 -3.53 1.91 -19.75
C ILE A 119 -3.13 3.15 -20.55
N ALA A 120 -1.83 3.48 -20.58
CA ALA A 120 -1.33 4.67 -21.28
C ALA A 120 -1.51 4.56 -22.81
N ASP A 121 -1.26 3.37 -23.37
CA ASP A 121 -1.51 3.06 -24.78
C ASP A 121 -3.01 3.17 -25.11
N ASP A 122 -3.86 2.58 -24.28
CA ASP A 122 -5.31 2.54 -24.45
C ASP A 122 -6.00 3.91 -24.33
N LEU A 123 -5.47 4.81 -23.49
CA LEU A 123 -5.96 6.18 -23.34
C LEU A 123 -5.46 7.15 -24.42
N GLY A 124 -4.72 6.65 -25.42
CA GLY A 124 -4.27 7.45 -26.56
C GLY A 124 -2.93 8.13 -26.34
N ASN A 125 -2.04 7.49 -25.57
CA ASN A 125 -0.65 7.87 -25.33
C ASN A 125 -0.53 9.16 -24.50
N LEU A 126 -0.22 9.00 -23.20
CA LEU A 126 -0.07 10.08 -22.20
C LEU A 126 1.11 11.05 -22.50
N GLY A 127 1.74 10.96 -23.66
CA GLY A 127 2.98 11.63 -23.99
C GLY A 127 4.18 10.80 -23.55
N ASP A 128 5.34 11.10 -24.15
CA ASP A 128 6.61 10.40 -23.93
C ASP A 128 6.91 10.18 -22.44
N LEU A 129 6.64 8.95 -21.98
CA LEU A 129 6.77 8.54 -20.58
C LEU A 129 8.22 8.16 -20.25
N ALA A 130 9.16 8.31 -21.18
CA ALA A 130 10.52 7.79 -21.05
C ALA A 130 11.44 8.65 -20.18
N ASP A 131 11.23 9.97 -20.10
CA ASP A 131 12.22 10.89 -19.50
C ASP A 131 11.65 11.69 -18.30
N GLY A 132 12.21 11.46 -17.12
CA GLY A 132 11.93 12.15 -15.85
C GLY A 132 10.58 11.82 -15.23
N THR A 133 9.92 10.77 -15.71
CA THR A 133 8.55 10.43 -15.31
C THR A 133 8.54 9.45 -14.13
N PRO A 134 7.37 9.27 -13.47
CA PRO A 134 7.22 8.24 -12.45
C PRO A 134 7.61 6.83 -12.92
N LEU A 135 7.52 6.53 -14.23
CA LEU A 135 7.88 5.22 -14.77
C LEU A 135 9.41 5.01 -14.83
N GLU A 136 10.16 6.00 -15.30
CA GLU A 136 11.63 5.96 -15.28
C GLU A 136 12.17 5.90 -13.85
N MET A 137 11.53 6.63 -12.92
CA MET A 137 11.88 6.56 -11.49
C MET A 137 11.71 5.15 -10.93
N VAL A 138 10.57 4.50 -11.20
CA VAL A 138 10.29 3.15 -10.67
C VAL A 138 11.20 2.11 -11.33
N THR A 139 11.40 2.18 -12.65
CA THR A 139 12.34 1.28 -13.35
C THR A 139 13.77 1.45 -12.85
N GLY A 140 14.24 2.70 -12.64
CA GLY A 140 15.56 2.96 -12.05
C GLY A 140 15.72 2.45 -10.62
N VAL A 141 14.65 2.49 -9.80
CA VAL A 141 14.64 1.87 -8.47
C VAL A 141 14.72 0.34 -8.57
N ILE A 142 13.94 -0.27 -9.46
CA ILE A 142 13.95 -1.73 -9.69
C ILE A 142 15.32 -2.20 -10.18
N ASP A 143 15.92 -1.52 -11.17
CA ASP A 143 17.26 -1.81 -11.67
C ASP A 143 18.33 -1.65 -10.57
N GLY A 144 18.16 -0.65 -9.70
CA GLY A 144 19.03 -0.44 -8.54
C GLY A 144 18.93 -1.56 -7.50
N ILE A 145 17.74 -2.13 -7.28
CA ILE A 145 17.48 -3.17 -6.29
C ILE A 145 17.82 -4.57 -6.82
N THR A 146 17.56 -4.83 -8.10
CA THR A 146 17.86 -6.11 -8.78
C THR A 146 19.29 -6.19 -9.31
N GLY A 147 20.01 -5.07 -9.26
CA GLY A 147 21.45 -4.98 -9.46
C GLY A 147 21.88 -4.97 -10.91
N GLY A 148 22.07 -3.75 -11.43
CA GLY A 148 23.01 -3.52 -12.52
C GLY A 148 24.42 -4.09 -12.26
N THR A 149 25.39 -3.75 -13.11
CA THR A 149 26.68 -4.47 -13.28
C THR A 149 27.60 -4.67 -12.05
N ASP A 150 27.28 -4.13 -10.87
CA ASP A 150 28.13 -4.12 -9.67
C ASP A 150 27.56 -4.94 -8.47
N GLY A 151 26.52 -5.76 -8.70
CA GLY A 151 25.89 -6.60 -7.67
C GLY A 151 24.70 -5.91 -7.00
N SER A 152 23.64 -6.68 -6.73
CA SER A 152 22.38 -6.16 -6.25
C SER A 152 22.33 -6.09 -4.71
N PRO A 153 21.56 -5.14 -4.13
CA PRO A 153 21.19 -5.21 -2.72
C PRO A 153 20.58 -6.56 -2.33
N ILE A 154 19.83 -7.21 -3.23
CA ILE A 154 19.30 -8.56 -3.02
C ILE A 154 20.42 -9.59 -2.95
N ASP A 155 21.39 -9.57 -3.87
CA ASP A 155 22.55 -10.49 -3.91
C ASP A 155 23.42 -10.37 -2.67
N LEU A 156 23.54 -9.16 -2.12
CA LEU A 156 24.26 -8.92 -0.88
C LEU A 156 23.55 -9.58 0.31
N VAL A 157 22.21 -9.51 0.36
CA VAL A 157 21.43 -10.10 1.44
C VAL A 157 21.37 -11.63 1.31
N THR A 158 21.11 -12.16 0.11
CA THR A 158 21.15 -13.61 -0.16
C THR A 158 22.53 -14.20 0.10
N GLY A 159 23.60 -13.48 -0.24
CA GLY A 159 24.97 -13.88 0.08
C GLY A 159 25.30 -13.93 1.59
N VAL A 160 24.55 -13.19 2.43
CA VAL A 160 24.66 -13.27 3.90
C VAL A 160 23.89 -14.49 4.45
N ILE A 161 22.80 -14.89 3.78
CA ILE A 161 22.02 -16.09 4.13
C ILE A 161 22.81 -17.37 3.80
N ASP A 162 23.47 -17.41 2.64
CA ASP A 162 24.18 -18.60 2.14
C ASP A 162 25.52 -18.90 2.84
N GLY A 163 25.98 -18.05 3.78
CA GLY A 163 27.31 -18.09 4.44
C GLY A 163 27.30 -18.57 5.88
#